data_AF-A0A7Z0PFT6-F1
#
_entry.id   AF-A0A7Z0PFT6-F1
#
_cell.length_a   1.000
_cell.length_b   1.000
_cell.length_c   1.000
_cell.angle_alpha   90.00
_cell.angle_beta   90.00
_cell.angle_gamma   90.00
#
_symmetry.space_group_name_H-M   'P 1'
#
loop_
_entity.id
_entity.type
_entity.pdbx_description
1 polymer ?
#
loop_
_entity_poly.entity_id
_entity_poly.type
_entity_poly.pdbx_seq_one_letter_code
_entity_poly.pdbx_strand_id
1 'polypeptide(L)'
;MEQQTQNNILSANEVLSLLSDIAKGEAKEEVIITVGVGDGVSEVKRVEKRVSEKERIRALELLGKRHMLFTDKVENNSNVEIIFSGDENLED
;
A
#
# COMPACT_ATOMS: atom_id res chain seq x y z
N MET A 1 -3.31 25.64 17.81
CA MET A 1 -3.91 24.37 17.32
C MET A 1 -3.35 23.95 15.97
N GLU A 2 -3.15 24.85 14.99
CA GLU A 2 -2.54 24.49 13.68
C GLU A 2 -1.15 23.84 13.77
N GLN A 3 -0.31 24.26 14.71
CA GLN A 3 1.05 23.73 14.85
C GLN A 3 1.11 22.30 15.43
N GLN A 4 0.09 21.88 16.17
CA GLN A 4 -0.02 20.49 16.66
C GLN A 4 -0.50 19.53 15.56
N THR A 5 -1.31 20.03 14.61
CA THR A 5 -1.82 19.21 13.51
C THR A 5 -0.72 18.80 12.53
N GLN A 6 0.26 19.68 12.27
CA GLN A 6 1.37 19.38 11.36
C GLN A 6 2.28 18.27 11.88
N ASN A 7 2.52 18.18 13.19
CA ASN A 7 3.41 17.16 13.77
C ASN A 7 2.80 15.76 13.83
N ASN A 8 1.49 15.63 13.62
CA ASN A 8 0.79 14.33 13.69
C ASN A 8 0.54 13.72 12.29
N ILE A 9 0.84 14.46 11.22
CA ILE A 9 0.67 13.99 9.84
C ILE A 9 2.04 13.55 9.33
N LEU A 10 2.14 12.29 8.93
CA LEU A 10 3.36 11.78 8.29
C LEU A 10 3.57 12.46 6.94
N SER A 11 4.79 12.95 6.73
CA SER A 11 5.26 13.36 5.41
C SER A 11 5.38 12.17 4.46
N ALA A 12 5.46 12.44 3.15
CA ALA A 12 5.62 11.39 2.14
C ALA A 12 6.86 10.51 2.39
N ASN A 13 7.97 11.09 2.86
CA ASN A 13 9.19 10.35 3.16
C ASN A 13 9.05 9.44 4.36
N GLU A 14 8.34 9.89 5.41
CA GLU A 14 8.08 9.06 6.59
C GLU A 14 7.15 7.88 6.26
N VAL A 15 6.14 8.10 5.41
CA VAL A 15 5.29 7.02 4.89
C VAL A 15 6.13 5.98 4.13
N LEU A 16 7.03 6.43 3.23
CA LEU A 16 7.89 5.52 2.48
C LEU A 16 8.91 4.80 3.38
N SER A 17 9.44 5.45 4.40
CA SER A 17 10.33 4.84 5.40
C SER A 17 9.60 3.73 6.14
N LEU A 18 8.40 4.00 6.66
CA LEU A 18 7.60 3.00 7.37
C LEU A 18 7.25 1.81 6.48
N LEU A 19 6.83 2.04 5.24
CA LEU A 19 6.58 0.96 4.28
C LEU A 19 7.84 0.14 3.98
N SER A 20 9.01 0.78 3.95
CA SER A 20 10.30 0.11 3.75
C SER A 20 10.66 -0.79 4.93
N ASP A 21 10.48 -0.31 6.16
CA ASP A 21 10.75 -1.09 7.38
C ASP A 21 9.81 -2.29 7.51
N ILE A 22 8.53 -2.10 7.13
CA ILE A 22 7.56 -3.19 7.02
C ILE A 22 8.01 -4.18 5.95
N ALA A 23 8.36 -3.73 4.75
CA ALA A 23 8.77 -4.61 3.65
C ALA A 23 10.02 -5.45 4.00
N LYS A 24 11.00 -4.86 4.71
CA LYS A 24 12.20 -5.55 5.21
C LYS A 24 11.93 -6.52 6.36
N GLY A 25 10.75 -6.48 6.97
CA GLY A 25 10.39 -7.30 8.12
C GLY A 25 10.99 -6.84 9.44
N GLU A 26 11.37 -5.56 9.52
CA GLU A 26 11.91 -4.91 10.72
C GLU A 26 10.77 -4.43 11.63
N ALA A 27 9.60 -4.11 11.05
CA ALA A 27 8.40 -3.75 11.79
C ALA A 27 7.79 -4.95 12.53
N LYS A 28 7.23 -4.67 13.71
CA LYS A 28 6.55 -5.65 14.55
C LYS A 28 5.12 -5.21 14.84
N GLU A 29 4.26 -6.18 15.08
CA GLU A 29 2.86 -6.00 15.47
C GLU A 29 2.57 -6.74 16.77
N GLU A 30 1.76 -6.13 17.63
CA GLU A 30 1.22 -6.81 18.80
C GLU A 30 -0.01 -7.61 18.40
N VAL A 31 -0.05 -8.88 18.80
CA VAL A 31 -1.20 -9.75 18.61
C VAL A 31 -1.63 -10.36 19.92
N ILE A 32 -2.92 -10.70 19.99
CA ILE A 32 -3.50 -11.44 21.10
C ILE A 32 -3.53 -12.91 20.73
N ILE A 33 -2.92 -13.75 21.55
CA ILE A 33 -2.93 -15.20 21.41
C ILE A 33 -3.54 -15.86 22.63
N THR A 34 -4.06 -17.07 22.45
CA THR A 34 -4.51 -17.93 23.55
C THR A 34 -3.46 -19.01 23.78
N VAL A 35 -3.00 -19.14 25.03
CA VAL A 35 -1.99 -20.11 25.43
C VAL A 35 -2.61 -21.06 26.45
N GLY A 36 -2.53 -22.37 26.19
CA GLY A 36 -2.93 -23.38 27.16
C GLY A 36 -1.98 -23.37 28.36
N VAL A 37 -2.53 -23.31 29.57
CA VAL A 37 -1.75 -23.31 30.82
C VAL A 37 -1.82 -24.63 31.59
N GLY A 38 -2.55 -25.62 31.07
CA GLY A 38 -2.78 -26.92 31.72
C GLY A 38 -4.24 -27.10 32.12
N ASP A 39 -4.63 -28.32 32.49
CA ASP A 39 -5.96 -28.66 33.04
C ASP A 39 -7.19 -28.19 32.23
N GLY A 40 -7.04 -28.11 30.90
CA GLY A 40 -8.10 -27.59 30.01
C GLY A 40 -8.33 -26.07 30.13
N VAL A 41 -7.47 -25.36 30.86
CA VAL A 41 -7.51 -23.91 31.05
C VAL A 41 -6.59 -23.22 30.05
N SER A 42 -7.04 -22.07 29.54
CA SER A 42 -6.26 -21.23 28.65
C SER A 42 -6.26 -19.78 29.12
N GLU A 43 -5.15 -19.10 28.88
CA GLU A 43 -4.97 -17.67 29.14
C GLU A 43 -4.79 -16.89 27.85
N VAL A 44 -5.22 -15.64 27.87
CA VAL A 44 -5.01 -14.69 26.77
C VAL A 44 -3.74 -13.89 27.03
N LYS A 45 -2.82 -13.86 26.07
CA LYS A 45 -1.55 -13.13 26.16
C LYS A 45 -1.36 -12.20 24.98
N ARG A 46 -0.81 -11.01 25.24
CA ARG A 46 -0.31 -10.11 24.20
C ARG A 46 1.13 -10.50 23.88
N VAL A 47 1.41 -10.70 22.61
CA VAL A 47 2.73 -11.07 22.11
C VAL A 47 3.08 -10.18 20.94
N GLU A 48 4.31 -9.68 20.94
CA GLU A 48 4.88 -8.97 19.82
C GLU A 48 5.46 -9.97 18.82
N LYS A 49 5.05 -9.88 17.56
CA LYS A 49 5.60 -10.69 16.47
C LYS A 49 5.97 -9.80 15.29
N ARG A 50 6.73 -10.34 14.33
CA ARG A 50 6.95 -9.65 13.06
C ARG A 50 5.63 -9.45 12.32
N VAL A 51 5.54 -8.35 11.59
CA VAL A 51 4.42 -8.08 10.68
C VAL A 51 4.28 -9.24 9.68
N SER A 52 3.04 -9.69 9.50
CA SER A 52 2.72 -10.84 8.63
C SER A 52 3.22 -10.67 7.18
N GLU A 53 3.53 -11.79 6.51
CA GLU A 53 3.94 -11.81 5.08
C GLU A 53 2.98 -11.03 4.18
N LYS A 54 1.67 -11.17 4.42
CA LYS A 54 0.62 -10.49 3.65
C LYS A 54 0.77 -8.97 3.69
N GLU A 55 1.00 -8.41 4.88
CA GLU A 55 1.19 -6.97 5.04
C GLU A 55 2.52 -6.50 4.44
N ARG A 56 3.59 -7.33 4.51
CA ARG A 56 4.86 -7.02 3.84
C ARG A 56 4.75 -7.02 2.32
N ILE A 57 4.02 -7.97 1.75
CA ILE A 57 3.72 -8.01 0.31
C ILE A 57 2.94 -6.76 -0.10
N ARG A 58 1.97 -6.33 0.72
CA ARG A 58 1.24 -5.09 0.47
C ARG A 58 2.16 -3.86 0.50
N ALA A 59 3.10 -3.80 1.44
CA ALA A 59 4.08 -2.71 1.49
C ALA A 59 4.98 -2.70 0.23
N LEU A 60 5.45 -3.86 -0.20
CA LEU A 60 6.21 -4.02 -1.44
C LEU A 60 5.42 -3.59 -2.68
N GLU A 61 4.12 -3.91 -2.74
CA GLU A 61 3.24 -3.47 -3.82
C GLU A 61 3.13 -1.95 -3.89
N LEU A 62 2.92 -1.28 -2.76
CA LEU A 62 2.83 0.19 -2.69
C LEU A 62 4.15 0.86 -3.08
N LEU A 63 5.28 0.33 -2.60
CA LEU A 63 6.61 0.81 -3.00
C LEU A 63 6.86 0.57 -4.49
N GLY A 64 6.51 -0.60 -5.03
CA GLY A 64 6.63 -0.90 -6.45
C GLY A 64 5.76 0.01 -7.32
N LYS A 65 4.54 0.36 -6.87
CA LYS A 65 3.69 1.36 -7.53
C LYS A 65 4.34 2.74 -7.56
N ARG A 66 4.97 3.17 -6.45
CA ARG A 66 5.73 4.43 -6.40
C ARG A 66 6.89 4.45 -7.42
N HIS A 67 7.54 3.30 -7.63
CA HIS A 67 8.63 3.13 -8.58
C HIS A 67 8.17 2.71 -9.99
N MET A 68 6.86 2.71 -10.26
CA MET A 68 6.29 2.32 -11.57
C MET A 68 6.73 0.91 -12.04
N LEU A 69 6.92 -0.03 -11.11
CA LEU A 69 7.37 -1.40 -11.43
C LEU A 69 6.26 -2.28 -12.02
N PHE A 70 5.00 -1.88 -11.85
CA PHE A 70 3.84 -2.63 -12.31
C PHE A 70 3.16 -1.89 -13.45
N THR A 71 2.70 -2.63 -14.46
CA THR A 71 1.88 -2.10 -15.55
C THR A 71 0.65 -2.97 -15.69
N ASP A 72 -0.52 -2.34 -15.62
CA ASP A 72 -1.78 -3.01 -15.89
C ASP A 72 -2.02 -3.02 -17.40
N LYS A 73 -2.11 -4.22 -17.99
CA LYS A 73 -2.50 -4.37 -19.39
C LYS A 73 -4.01 -4.25 -19.48
N VAL A 74 -4.48 -3.33 -20.32
CA VAL A 74 -5.89 -3.17 -20.65
C VAL A 74 -6.05 -3.40 -22.14
N GLU A 75 -6.83 -4.42 -22.51
CA GLU A 75 -7.29 -4.59 -23.89
C GLU A 75 -8.41 -3.59 -24.15
N ASN A 76 -8.21 -2.69 -25.11
CA ASN A 76 -9.18 -1.67 -25.46
C ASN A 76 -9.56 -1.78 -26.94
N ASN A 77 -10.73 -2.36 -27.22
CA ASN A 77 -11.35 -2.39 -28.55
C ASN A 77 -12.31 -1.20 -28.73
N SER A 78 -11.82 0.03 -28.55
CA SER A 78 -12.60 1.23 -28.87
C SER A 78 -12.42 1.57 -30.34
N ASN A 79 -13.51 1.54 -31.10
CA ASN A 79 -13.56 2.10 -32.45
C ASN A 79 -13.76 3.61 -32.32
N VAL A 80 -12.69 4.33 -32.00
CA VAL A 80 -12.72 5.79 -31.85
C VAL A 80 -12.68 6.41 -33.24
N GLU A 81 -13.80 6.97 -33.69
CA GLU A 81 -13.86 7.79 -34.89
C GLU A 81 -13.21 9.15 -34.60
N ILE A 82 -12.07 9.41 -35.24
CA ILE A 82 -11.32 10.67 -35.08
C ILE A 82 -11.90 11.67 -36.07
N ILE A 83 -12.70 12.62 -35.59
CA ILE A 83 -13.15 13.77 -36.39
C ILE A 83 -12.17 14.92 -36.19
N PHE A 84 -11.43 15.30 -37.24
CA PHE A 84 -10.55 16.46 -37.20
C PHE A 84 -11.37 17.74 -37.43
N SER A 85 -11.51 18.57 -36.39
CA SER A 85 -12.07 19.92 -36.52
C SER A 85 -11.05 20.84 -37.23
N GLY A 86 -11.13 20.93 -38.55
CA GLY A 86 -10.21 21.72 -39.38
C GLY A 86 -10.18 21.34 -40.87
N ASP A 87 -10.88 20.27 -41.27
CA ASP A 87 -10.99 19.79 -42.67
C ASP A 87 -11.71 20.79 -43.60
N GLU A 88 -12.37 21.82 -43.04
CA GLU A 88 -13.13 22.82 -43.79
C GLU A 88 -12.25 23.81 -44.60
N ASN A 89 -10.92 23.77 -44.46
CA ASN A 89 -9.97 24.66 -45.16
C ASN A 89 -8.95 23.93 -46.04
N LEU A 90 -9.18 22.65 -46.38
CA LEU A 90 -8.38 21.99 -47.40
C LEU A 90 -8.98 22.34 -48.78
N GLU A 91 -8.26 23.17 -49.55
CA GLU A 91 -8.50 23.27 -51.00
C GLU A 91 -8.13 21.92 -51.65
N ASP A 92 -8.93 21.50 -52.64
CA ASP A 92 -8.79 20.23 -53.39
C ASP A 92 -7.36 19.93 -53.89
#